data_AF-A0A0B8QK38-F1
#
_entry.id   AF-A0A0B8QK38-F1
#
_cell.length_a   1.000
_cell.length_b   1.000
_cell.length_c   1.000
_cell.angle_alpha   90.00
_cell.angle_beta   90.00
_cell.angle_gamma   90.00
#
_symmetry.space_group_name_H-M   'P 1'
#
loop_
_entity.id
_entity.type
_entity.pdbx_description
1 polymer ?
#
loop_
_entity_poly.entity_id
_entity_poly.type
_entity_poly.pdbx_seq_one_letter_code
_entity_poly.pdbx_strand_id
1 'polypeptide(L)'
;MLVDVLSSLNQGSHAFSDMQLALSEIMKSFSYGSNSILRRIFSPRTDKLLFAATKADHVTPDQHSNLTMLLRHLVQPVWQYVSFENVKMECLPVASIAATDAGYVESKGKAQPAISGTLIGGERITLYPGEVPATLPKADFWQHSGFEFSSFQPKHYVESQALPHIAMDKALQFLLSDKLR
;
A
#
# COMPACT_ATOMS: atom_id res chain seq x y z
N MET A 1 1.79 -7.18 6.66
CA MET A 1 3.01 -6.45 6.30
C MET A 1 2.63 -5.13 5.65
N LEU A 2 3.23 -4.04 6.09
CA LEU A 2 3.05 -2.70 5.54
C LEU A 2 4.16 -2.42 4.53
N VAL A 3 3.83 -1.86 3.36
CA VAL A 3 4.78 -1.62 2.26
C VAL A 3 4.58 -0.21 1.71
N ASP A 4 5.61 0.63 1.76
CA ASP A 4 5.58 1.99 1.22
C ASP A 4 6.07 2.01 -0.24
N VAL A 5 5.17 1.62 -1.15
CA VAL A 5 5.47 1.51 -2.58
C VAL A 5 5.67 2.89 -3.22
N LEU A 6 4.90 3.89 -2.81
CA LEU A 6 4.94 5.23 -3.39
C LEU A 6 6.29 5.92 -3.15
N SER A 7 6.81 5.84 -1.93
CA SER A 7 8.11 6.45 -1.62
C SER A 7 9.26 5.77 -2.37
N SER A 8 9.15 4.47 -2.61
CA SER A 8 10.15 3.73 -3.40
C SER A 8 10.11 4.11 -4.89
N LEU A 9 8.91 4.36 -5.45
CA LEU A 9 8.74 4.85 -6.82
C LEU A 9 9.36 6.26 -6.98
N ASN A 10 9.14 7.16 -6.02
CA ASN A 10 9.74 8.50 -6.06
C ASN A 10 11.29 8.47 -6.07
N GLN A 11 11.89 7.50 -5.39
CA GLN A 11 13.36 7.38 -5.27
C GLN A 11 14.02 6.71 -6.48
N GLY A 12 13.22 6.21 -7.44
CA GLY A 12 13.71 5.64 -8.69
C GLY A 12 14.02 4.14 -8.64
N SER A 13 14.54 3.64 -9.76
CA SER A 13 14.71 2.19 -10.02
C SER A 13 15.53 1.45 -8.96
N HIS A 14 16.57 2.07 -8.41
CA HIS A 14 17.44 1.42 -7.43
C HIS A 14 16.69 1.18 -6.12
N ALA A 15 16.07 2.22 -5.55
CA ALA A 15 15.31 2.10 -4.31
C ALA A 15 14.12 1.14 -4.44
N PHE A 16 13.45 1.14 -5.59
CA PHE A 16 12.37 0.20 -5.89
C PHE A 16 12.87 -1.26 -5.95
N SER A 17 14.00 -1.50 -6.60
CA SER A 17 14.62 -2.83 -6.67
C SER A 17 15.08 -3.32 -5.29
N ASP A 18 15.70 -2.45 -4.49
CA ASP A 18 16.12 -2.76 -3.12
C ASP A 18 14.92 -3.11 -2.24
N MET A 19 13.82 -2.36 -2.34
CA MET A 19 12.58 -2.69 -1.65
C MET A 19 12.07 -4.08 -2.06
N GLN A 20 12.08 -4.43 -3.35
CA GLN A 20 11.66 -5.74 -3.83
C GLN A 20 12.53 -6.87 -3.26
N LEU A 21 13.85 -6.67 -3.21
CA LEU A 21 14.78 -7.64 -2.62
C LEU A 21 14.55 -7.79 -1.11
N ALA A 22 14.41 -6.69 -0.38
CA ALA A 22 14.13 -6.71 1.06
C ALA A 22 12.80 -7.42 1.36
N LEU A 23 11.77 -7.18 0.55
CA LEU A 23 10.48 -7.86 0.64
C LEU A 23 10.63 -9.37 0.47
N SER A 24 11.40 -9.81 -0.53
CA SER A 24 11.70 -11.21 -0.78
C SER A 24 12.41 -11.87 0.41
N GLU A 25 13.42 -11.22 0.99
CA GLU A 25 14.17 -11.73 2.14
C GLU A 25 13.30 -11.82 3.42
N ILE A 26 12.51 -10.79 3.71
CA ILE A 26 11.57 -10.81 4.83
C ILE A 26 10.60 -11.99 4.67
N MET A 27 10.08 -12.16 3.46
CA MET A 27 9.11 -13.21 3.17
C MET A 27 9.67 -14.62 3.26
N LYS A 28 10.96 -14.84 2.94
CA LYS A 28 11.63 -16.13 3.22
C LYS A 28 11.53 -16.48 4.70
N SER A 29 11.72 -15.51 5.60
CA SER A 29 11.60 -15.72 7.05
C SER A 29 10.20 -16.15 7.50
N PHE A 30 9.15 -15.75 6.77
CA PHE A 30 7.78 -16.22 7.00
C PHE A 30 7.53 -17.63 6.46
N SER A 31 8.24 -18.05 5.40
CA SER A 31 8.09 -19.38 4.78
C SER A 31 8.80 -20.52 5.51
N TYR A 32 9.75 -20.25 6.41
CA TYR A 32 10.50 -21.27 7.16
C TYR A 32 9.75 -21.86 8.37
N GLY A 33 8.42 -21.83 8.38
CA GLY A 33 7.58 -22.29 9.50
C GLY A 33 7.32 -23.81 9.59
N SER A 34 7.77 -24.61 8.62
CA SER A 34 7.24 -25.98 8.38
C SER A 34 8.02 -27.16 8.98
N ASN A 35 9.12 -26.96 9.73
CA ASN A 35 9.90 -28.09 10.30
C ASN A 35 9.63 -28.44 11.78
N SER A 36 8.44 -28.19 12.32
CA SER A 36 8.13 -28.66 13.68
C SER A 36 6.71 -29.19 13.82
N ILE A 37 6.58 -30.51 13.61
CA ILE A 37 5.43 -31.32 14.03
C ILE A 37 5.10 -31.09 15.52
N LEU A 38 6.09 -30.69 16.32
CA LEU A 38 5.98 -30.42 17.77
C LEU A 38 5.42 -29.04 18.13
N ARG A 39 5.34 -28.07 17.21
CA ARG A 39 4.80 -26.71 17.50
C ARG A 39 3.28 -26.59 17.29
N ARG A 40 2.61 -27.67 16.87
CA ARG A 40 1.16 -27.71 16.53
C ARG A 40 0.22 -27.60 17.75
N ILE A 41 0.73 -27.79 18.96
CA ILE A 41 -0.12 -27.88 20.17
C ILE A 41 -0.23 -26.54 20.92
N PHE A 42 0.65 -25.55 20.69
CA PHE A 42 0.71 -24.33 21.53
C PHE A 42 0.97 -23.00 20.78
N SER A 43 0.73 -22.89 19.47
CA SER A 43 0.98 -21.64 18.74
C SER A 43 -0.24 -21.23 17.91
N PRO A 44 -0.74 -19.97 18.00
CA PRO A 44 -1.66 -19.46 17.00
C PRO A 44 -0.97 -19.55 15.64
N ARG A 45 -1.57 -20.28 14.70
CA ARG A 45 -1.09 -20.35 13.31
C ARG A 45 -1.56 -19.08 12.61
N THR A 46 -0.63 -18.37 11.98
CA THR A 46 -0.93 -17.24 11.11
C THR A 46 -1.61 -17.77 9.85
N ASP A 47 -2.93 -17.89 9.87
CA ASP A 47 -3.76 -18.39 8.77
C ASP A 47 -4.09 -17.32 7.73
N LYS A 48 -3.72 -16.06 8.02
CA LYS A 48 -3.96 -14.89 7.17
C LYS A 48 -2.75 -13.97 7.13
N LEU A 49 -2.40 -13.50 5.94
CA LEU A 49 -1.33 -12.54 5.71
C LEU A 49 -1.83 -11.41 4.81
N LEU A 50 -1.94 -10.21 5.38
CA LEU A 50 -2.29 -9.00 4.64
C LEU A 50 -1.03 -8.25 4.22
N PHE A 51 -0.90 -7.96 2.93
CA PHE A 51 0.05 -6.98 2.42
C PHE A 51 -0.69 -5.66 2.21
N ALA A 52 -0.27 -4.60 2.89
CA ALA A 52 -0.93 -3.31 2.80
C ALA A 52 0.02 -2.28 2.16
N ALA A 53 -0.34 -1.75 1.00
CA ALA A 53 0.34 -0.60 0.41
C ALA A 53 -0.07 0.64 1.22
N THR A 54 0.87 1.20 1.98
CA THR A 54 0.57 2.31 2.90
C THR A 54 0.49 3.65 2.18
N LYS A 55 -0.09 4.66 2.86
CA LYS A 55 -0.25 6.04 2.37
C LYS A 55 -1.06 6.11 1.07
N ALA A 56 -2.08 5.25 0.94
CA ALA A 56 -2.93 5.22 -0.25
C ALA A 56 -3.70 6.54 -0.51
N ASP A 57 -3.79 7.42 0.48
CA ASP A 57 -4.34 8.77 0.35
C ASP A 57 -3.40 9.73 -0.43
N HIS A 58 -2.13 9.37 -0.65
CA HIS A 58 -1.20 10.15 -1.45
C HIS A 58 -1.40 9.95 -2.97
N VAL A 59 -2.38 9.15 -3.37
CA VAL A 59 -2.82 8.98 -4.76
C VAL A 59 -4.33 9.13 -4.85
N THR A 60 -4.83 9.45 -6.05
CA THR A 60 -6.27 9.57 -6.28
C THR A 60 -6.95 8.18 -6.22
N PRO A 61 -8.25 8.11 -5.85
CA PRO A 61 -8.95 6.83 -5.67
C PRO A 61 -8.92 5.91 -6.90
N ASP A 62 -8.91 6.49 -8.11
CA ASP A 62 -8.78 5.74 -9.37
C ASP A 62 -7.46 4.97 -9.48
N GLN A 63 -6.41 5.39 -8.77
CA GLN A 63 -5.10 4.74 -8.76
C GLN A 63 -4.97 3.63 -7.71
N HIS A 64 -5.95 3.46 -6.80
CA HIS A 64 -5.91 2.42 -5.75
C HIS A 64 -5.88 1.00 -6.33
N SER A 65 -6.57 0.77 -7.45
CA SER A 65 -6.52 -0.52 -8.15
C SER A 65 -5.11 -0.80 -8.68
N ASN A 66 -4.47 0.19 -9.31
CA ASN A 66 -3.11 0.05 -9.84
C ASN A 66 -2.11 -0.19 -8.71
N LEU A 67 -2.21 0.55 -7.60
CA LEU A 67 -1.37 0.34 -6.42
C LEU A 67 -1.50 -1.08 -5.86
N THR A 68 -2.73 -1.61 -5.84
CA THR A 68 -2.99 -2.99 -5.41
C THR A 68 -2.35 -4.01 -6.37
N MET A 69 -2.48 -3.80 -7.69
CA MET A 69 -1.89 -4.67 -8.70
C MET A 69 -0.36 -4.65 -8.63
N LEU A 70 0.24 -3.47 -8.49
CA LEU A 70 1.68 -3.31 -8.33
C LEU A 70 2.20 -4.08 -7.12
N LEU A 71 1.55 -3.91 -5.97
CA LEU A 71 1.90 -4.65 -4.76
C LEU A 71 1.76 -6.16 -4.97
N ARG A 72 0.69 -6.63 -5.61
CA ARG A 72 0.51 -8.05 -5.95
C ARG A 72 1.66 -8.57 -6.82
N HIS A 73 2.09 -7.80 -7.82
CA HIS A 73 3.23 -8.17 -8.66
C HIS A 73 4.54 -8.23 -7.86
N LEU A 74 4.78 -7.30 -6.93
CA LEU A 74 5.96 -7.30 -6.06
C LEU A 74 6.04 -8.56 -5.18
N VAL A 75 4.89 -9.02 -4.67
CA VAL A 75 4.84 -10.19 -3.78
C VAL A 75 4.57 -11.50 -4.52
N GLN A 76 4.34 -11.47 -5.83
CA GLN A 76 3.98 -12.64 -6.63
C GLN A 76 5.00 -13.80 -6.53
N PRO A 77 6.32 -13.56 -6.56
CA PRO A 77 7.30 -14.64 -6.41
C PRO A 77 7.14 -15.40 -5.09
N VAL A 78 6.70 -14.71 -4.04
CA VAL A 78 6.50 -15.26 -2.70
C VAL A 78 5.15 -15.94 -2.56
N TRP A 79 4.12 -15.40 -3.23
CA TRP A 79 2.76 -15.93 -3.16
C TRP A 79 2.71 -17.42 -3.50
N GLN A 80 3.53 -17.85 -4.44
CA GLN A 80 3.65 -19.26 -4.82
C GLN A 80 4.12 -20.12 -3.64
N TYR A 81 5.16 -19.72 -2.90
CA TYR A 81 5.71 -20.49 -1.78
C TYR A 81 4.78 -20.55 -0.56
N VAL A 82 4.16 -19.43 -0.19
CA VAL A 82 3.33 -19.33 1.04
C VAL A 82 1.94 -19.94 0.84
N SER A 83 1.41 -19.96 -0.40
CA SER A 83 0.10 -20.56 -0.69
C SER A 83 0.02 -22.06 -0.37
N PHE A 84 1.15 -22.78 -0.41
CA PHE A 84 1.22 -24.20 -0.03
C PHE A 84 0.95 -24.45 1.46
N GLU A 85 1.10 -23.44 2.33
CA GLU A 85 0.89 -23.58 3.76
C GLU A 85 -0.57 -23.33 4.22
N ASN A 86 -1.52 -23.22 3.28
CA ASN A 86 -2.93 -22.85 3.53
C ASN A 86 -3.13 -21.46 4.16
N VAL A 87 -2.18 -20.54 3.95
CA VAL A 87 -2.29 -19.15 4.41
C VAL A 87 -3.09 -18.34 3.40
N LYS A 88 -4.18 -17.71 3.84
CA LYS A 88 -4.93 -16.75 3.02
C LYS A 88 -4.13 -15.47 2.88
N MET A 89 -3.90 -15.02 1.65
CA MET A 89 -3.19 -13.78 1.37
C MET A 89 -4.10 -12.77 0.71
N GLU A 90 -3.91 -11.49 1.06
CA GLU A 90 -4.63 -10.38 0.43
C GLU A 90 -3.69 -9.18 0.27
N CYS A 91 -3.94 -8.35 -0.74
CA CYS A 91 -3.28 -7.07 -0.93
C CYS A 91 -4.31 -5.94 -0.88
N LEU A 92 -4.09 -4.94 -0.04
CA LEU A 92 -4.97 -3.77 0.07
C LEU A 92 -4.18 -2.46 -0.02
N PRO A 93 -4.72 -1.42 -0.69
CA PRO A 93 -4.24 -0.06 -0.53
C PRO A 93 -4.84 0.50 0.76
N VAL A 94 -4.01 0.99 1.68
CA VAL A 94 -4.44 1.42 3.02
C VAL A 94 -3.84 2.78 3.37
N ALA A 95 -4.66 3.62 4.01
CA ALA A 95 -4.19 4.77 4.77
C ALA A 95 -4.73 4.63 6.18
N SER A 96 -3.85 4.39 7.16
CA SER A 96 -4.25 4.28 8.57
C SER A 96 -4.77 5.62 9.10
N ILE A 97 -4.17 6.72 8.61
CA ILE A 97 -4.60 8.10 8.84
C ILE A 97 -4.47 8.82 7.50
N ALA A 98 -5.57 9.30 6.95
CA ALA A 98 -5.57 10.03 5.68
C ALA A 98 -5.25 11.51 5.91
N ALA A 99 -4.17 11.98 5.31
CA ALA A 99 -3.71 13.36 5.32
C ALA A 99 -4.33 14.21 4.21
N THR A 100 -4.92 13.59 3.20
CA THR A 100 -5.45 14.27 2.00
C THR A 100 -6.95 14.08 1.82
N ASP A 101 -7.57 14.95 1.01
CA ASP A 101 -8.94 14.84 0.54
C ASP A 101 -8.94 14.56 -0.96
N ALA A 102 -9.65 13.51 -1.40
CA ALA A 102 -9.84 13.23 -2.82
C ALA A 102 -10.94 14.11 -3.41
N GLY A 103 -10.77 14.54 -4.65
CA GLY A 103 -11.73 15.35 -5.37
C GLY A 103 -11.43 15.43 -6.86
N TYR A 104 -11.99 16.44 -7.50
CA TYR A 104 -11.75 16.74 -8.90
C TYR A 104 -11.43 18.21 -9.08
N VAL A 105 -10.54 18.51 -10.02
CA VAL A 105 -10.28 19.87 -10.51
C VAL A 105 -10.72 19.99 -11.95
N GLU A 106 -11.25 21.15 -12.32
CA GLU A 106 -11.58 21.42 -13.72
C GLU A 106 -10.33 21.88 -14.46
N SER A 107 -9.94 21.15 -15.50
CA SER A 107 -8.83 21.52 -16.38
C SER A 107 -9.23 21.29 -17.83
N LYS A 108 -9.12 22.33 -18.65
CA LYS A 108 -9.49 22.30 -20.08
C LYS A 108 -10.93 21.80 -20.32
N GLY A 109 -11.86 22.19 -19.44
CA GLY A 109 -13.28 21.80 -19.52
C GLY A 109 -13.55 20.33 -19.18
N LYS A 110 -12.60 19.63 -18.56
CA LYS A 110 -12.77 18.25 -18.08
C LYS A 110 -12.46 18.18 -16.59
N ALA A 111 -13.27 17.44 -15.85
CA ALA A 111 -12.95 17.05 -14.49
C ALA A 111 -11.76 16.09 -14.50
N GLN A 112 -10.72 16.40 -13.73
CA GLN A 112 -9.53 15.58 -13.55
C GLN A 112 -9.42 15.19 -12.08
N PRO A 113 -9.16 13.92 -11.74
CA PRO A 113 -8.94 13.50 -10.36
C PRO A 113 -7.83 14.32 -9.72
N ALA A 114 -7.99 14.66 -8.45
CA ALA A 114 -6.97 15.35 -7.67
C ALA A 114 -7.07 14.96 -6.20
N ILE A 115 -5.97 15.18 -5.49
CA ILE A 115 -5.94 15.17 -4.02
C ILE A 115 -5.58 16.57 -3.52
N SER A 116 -6.12 16.95 -2.37
CA SER A 116 -5.81 18.19 -1.67
C SER A 116 -5.26 17.91 -0.28
N GLY A 117 -4.23 18.63 0.12
CA GLY A 117 -3.61 18.47 1.44
C GLY A 117 -2.61 19.57 1.75
N THR A 118 -2.09 19.57 2.96
CA THR A 118 -1.04 20.50 3.39
C THR A 118 0.31 19.80 3.28
N LEU A 119 1.25 20.33 2.50
CA LEU A 119 2.61 19.81 2.43
C LEU A 119 3.32 19.90 3.77
N ILE A 120 4.40 19.12 3.96
CA ILE A 120 5.29 19.25 5.13
C ILE A 120 5.77 20.69 5.38
N GLY A 121 5.90 21.51 4.33
CA GLY A 121 6.25 22.93 4.42
C GLY A 121 5.12 23.87 4.85
N GLY A 122 3.90 23.38 5.07
CA GLY A 122 2.73 24.16 5.52
C GLY A 122 1.88 24.75 4.38
N GLU A 123 2.33 24.65 3.12
CA GLU A 123 1.55 25.07 1.96
C GLU A 123 0.42 24.09 1.67
N ARG A 124 -0.81 24.61 1.49
CA ARG A 124 -1.93 23.79 1.03
C ARG A 124 -1.96 23.75 -0.50
N ILE A 125 -1.98 22.54 -1.05
CA ILE A 125 -1.96 22.32 -2.49
C ILE A 125 -3.09 21.37 -2.93
N THR A 126 -3.42 21.43 -4.21
CA THR A 126 -4.31 20.48 -4.89
C THR A 126 -3.65 20.07 -6.19
N LEU A 127 -3.41 18.78 -6.38
CA LEU A 127 -2.68 18.27 -7.54
C LEU A 127 -3.14 16.86 -7.96
N TYR A 128 -2.78 16.47 -9.17
CA TYR A 128 -2.84 15.09 -9.64
C TYR A 128 -1.46 14.42 -9.45
N PRO A 129 -1.32 13.42 -8.56
CA PRO A 129 0.00 12.87 -8.19
C PRO A 129 0.71 12.04 -9.28
N GLY A 130 0.03 11.77 -10.39
CA GLY A 130 0.51 10.88 -11.44
C GLY A 130 -0.12 9.49 -11.39
N GLU A 131 0.14 8.70 -12.42
CA GLU A 131 -0.39 7.34 -12.57
C GLU A 131 0.48 6.31 -11.88
N VAL A 132 -0.10 5.52 -10.98
CA VAL A 132 0.62 4.39 -10.40
C VAL A 132 0.73 3.28 -11.46
N PRO A 133 1.93 2.72 -11.72
CA PRO A 133 2.06 1.62 -12.67
C PRO A 133 1.38 0.38 -12.11
N ALA A 134 0.50 -0.27 -12.88
CA ALA A 134 -0.21 -1.47 -12.43
C ALA A 134 0.70 -2.73 -12.39
N THR A 135 1.86 -2.68 -13.04
CA THR A 135 2.84 -3.78 -13.12
C THR A 135 4.23 -3.27 -12.73
N LEU A 136 5.19 -4.18 -12.53
CA LEU A 136 6.58 -3.79 -12.27
C LEU A 136 7.10 -2.86 -13.39
N PRO A 137 7.61 -1.66 -13.04
CA PRO A 137 8.21 -0.75 -13.99
C PRO A 137 9.37 -1.36 -14.80
N LYS A 138 9.41 -1.08 -16.10
CA LYS A 138 10.57 -1.39 -16.96
C LYS A 138 11.59 -0.26 -16.94
N ALA A 139 12.79 -0.48 -17.48
CA ALA A 139 13.85 0.53 -17.53
C ALA A 139 13.38 1.89 -18.12
N ASP A 140 12.63 1.86 -19.22
CA ASP A 140 12.16 3.06 -19.92
C ASP A 140 11.18 3.90 -19.08
N PHE A 141 10.44 3.27 -18.16
CA PHE A 141 9.51 3.96 -17.28
C PHE A 141 10.23 5.00 -16.40
N TRP A 142 11.42 4.65 -15.89
CA TRP A 142 12.20 5.51 -15.00
C TRP A 142 12.83 6.71 -15.71
N GLN A 143 12.97 6.64 -17.04
CA GLN A 143 13.51 7.76 -17.84
C GLN A 143 12.45 8.81 -18.18
N HIS A 144 11.18 8.41 -18.23
CA HIS A 144 10.08 9.25 -18.73
C HIS A 144 9.07 9.65 -17.64
N SER A 145 9.11 9.01 -16.47
CA SER A 145 8.10 9.22 -15.43
C SER A 145 8.67 10.04 -14.28
N GLY A 146 8.20 11.28 -14.15
CA GLY A 146 8.43 12.12 -12.97
C GLY A 146 7.34 11.87 -11.94
N PHE A 147 7.53 10.89 -11.05
CA PHE A 147 6.66 10.76 -9.89
C PHE A 147 7.05 11.80 -8.84
N GLU A 148 6.07 12.57 -8.41
CA GLU A 148 6.20 13.42 -7.24
C GLU A 148 5.05 13.13 -6.28
N PHE A 149 5.05 11.91 -5.72
CA PHE A 149 4.15 11.60 -4.61
C PHE A 149 4.56 12.43 -3.40
N SER A 150 3.91 13.57 -3.23
CA SER A 150 4.21 14.55 -2.18
C SER A 150 3.97 13.98 -0.79
N SER A 151 4.69 14.51 0.20
CA SER A 151 4.45 14.22 1.62
C SER A 151 3.58 15.29 2.23
N PHE A 152 2.54 14.87 2.95
CA PHE A 152 1.54 15.75 3.55
C PHE A 152 1.63 15.74 5.07
N GLN A 153 1.34 16.88 5.70
CA GLN A 153 1.07 16.98 7.12
C GLN A 153 -0.27 16.30 7.44
N PRO A 154 -0.42 15.73 8.64
CA PRO A 154 -1.73 15.28 9.11
C PRO A 154 -2.76 16.41 9.06
N LYS A 155 -4.02 16.06 8.80
CA LYS A 155 -5.13 17.00 8.96
C LYS A 155 -5.23 17.44 10.43
N HIS A 156 -5.85 18.60 10.65
CA HIS A 156 -6.15 19.05 12.00
C HIS A 156 -7.01 18.00 12.73
N TYR A 157 -6.50 17.52 13.86
CA TYR A 157 -7.18 16.52 14.67
C TYR A 157 -8.25 17.19 15.54
N VAL A 158 -9.47 16.64 15.50
CA VAL A 158 -10.57 17.03 16.37
C VAL A 158 -10.88 15.83 17.26
N GLU A 159 -10.70 15.98 18.58
CA GLU A 159 -10.76 14.87 19.54
C GLU A 159 -12.06 14.06 19.51
N SER A 160 -13.17 14.69 19.17
CA SER A 160 -14.49 14.07 19.08
C SER A 160 -14.81 13.43 17.72
N GLN A 161 -13.87 13.44 16.77
CA GLN A 161 -14.06 12.90 15.43
C GLN A 161 -13.14 11.71 15.17
N ALA A 162 -13.67 10.72 14.45
CA ALA A 162 -12.87 9.60 13.99
C ALA A 162 -11.79 10.08 13.01
N LEU A 163 -10.59 9.50 13.11
CA LEU A 163 -9.54 9.76 12.15
C LEU A 163 -9.97 9.27 10.75
N PRO A 164 -9.79 10.09 9.70
CA PRO A 164 -10.08 9.66 8.35
C PRO A 164 -9.08 8.55 7.97
N HIS A 165 -9.56 7.55 7.24
CA HIS A 165 -8.75 6.39 6.86
C HIS A 165 -9.22 5.84 5.53
N ILE A 166 -8.40 4.98 4.92
CA ILE A 166 -8.73 4.25 3.68
C ILE A 166 -8.56 2.76 3.93
N ALA A 167 -9.62 2.00 3.68
CA ALA A 167 -9.66 0.53 3.70
C ALA A 167 -9.25 -0.14 5.04
N MET A 168 -9.22 0.60 6.15
CA MET A 168 -8.96 0.00 7.47
C MET A 168 -10.08 -0.95 7.90
N ASP A 169 -11.32 -0.65 7.52
CA ASP A 169 -12.48 -1.54 7.65
C ASP A 169 -12.24 -2.89 6.94
N LYS A 170 -11.77 -2.86 5.68
CA LYS A 170 -11.45 -4.06 4.91
C LYS A 170 -10.26 -4.82 5.50
N ALA A 171 -9.24 -4.10 5.97
CA ALA A 171 -8.09 -4.71 6.63
C ALA A 171 -8.51 -5.45 7.91
N LEU A 172 -9.32 -4.81 8.77
CA LEU A 172 -9.86 -5.42 9.99
C LEU A 172 -10.78 -6.60 9.67
N GLN A 173 -11.66 -6.47 8.68
CA GLN A 173 -12.52 -7.55 8.23
C GLN A 173 -11.70 -8.75 7.77
N PHE A 174 -10.66 -8.54 6.95
CA PHE A 174 -9.79 -9.62 6.52
C PHE A 174 -9.11 -10.28 7.72
N LEU A 175 -8.46 -9.49 8.59
CA LEU A 175 -7.65 -10.01 9.68
C LEU A 175 -8.46 -10.66 10.82
N LEU A 176 -9.64 -10.14 11.15
CA LEU A 176 -10.32 -10.47 12.42
C LEU A 176 -11.71 -11.12 12.25
N SER A 177 -12.26 -11.20 11.04
CA SER A 177 -13.65 -11.66 10.82
C SER A 177 -14.00 -13.05 11.36
N ASP A 178 -13.02 -13.95 11.45
CA ASP A 178 -13.20 -15.31 11.95
C ASP A 178 -13.20 -15.39 13.48
N LYS A 179 -12.80 -14.30 14.17
CA LYS A 179 -12.71 -14.21 15.63
C LYS A 179 -13.83 -13.40 16.27
N LEU A 180 -14.60 -12.66 15.48
CA LEU A 180 -15.64 -11.73 15.93
C LEU A 180 -17.06 -12.22 15.60
N ARG A 181 -17.25 -13.55 15.56
CA ARG A 181 -18.58 -14.17 15.41
C ARG A 181 -19.23 -14.42 16.76
#